data_AF-A0A2J6TGE5-F1
#
_entry.id   AF-A0A2J6TGE5-F1
#
_cell.length_a   1.000
_cell.length_b   1.000
_cell.length_c   1.000
_cell.angle_alpha   90.00
_cell.angle_beta   90.00
_cell.angle_gamma   90.00
#
_symmetry.space_group_name_H-M   'P 1'
#
loop_
_entity.id
_entity.type
_entity.pdbx_description
1 polymer ?
#
loop_
_entity_poly.entity_id
_entity_poly.type
_entity_poly.pdbx_seq_one_letter_code
_entity_poly.pdbx_strand_id
1 'polypeptide(L)'
;MHQEVFPREKLDLRQKQAVTDVVPFHRFPKAPPEIRLVISEFSLPGSHTLSVAGRRKPSGLFFCENDNPYNPAALSICRESREVVLKHYRLCFGTTNIYADLSLDAFYFGEDWWVQISGSGTSGDGNLLKWRVWSGPQNRLLNQEFKDNVKANLQQTTHLAFIPNYWSRFGILHRSGAALRADAKAVFQKLTQLSLVTGQEHDSYGAPGSVEFMNDMTQSWGNEFQQ
;
A
#
# COMPACT_ATOMS: atom_id res chain seq x y z
N MET A 1 21.12 41.48 14.06
CA MET A 1 19.89 40.70 14.31
C MET A 1 20.15 39.79 15.50
N HIS A 2 19.60 40.12 16.66
CA HIS A 2 19.68 39.28 17.86
C HIS A 2 18.50 38.30 17.84
N GLN A 3 18.78 37.00 17.82
CA GLN A 3 17.77 35.97 18.08
C GLN A 3 17.59 35.86 19.59
N GLU A 4 16.40 36.21 20.09
CA GLU A 4 16.01 35.93 21.47
C GLU A 4 15.81 34.42 21.63
N VAL A 5 16.74 33.77 22.32
CA VAL A 5 16.62 32.39 22.75
C VAL A 5 15.68 32.36 23.95
N PHE A 6 14.43 31.96 23.72
CA PHE A 6 13.47 31.75 24.82
C PHE A 6 13.90 30.54 25.67
N PRO A 7 14.13 30.71 26.99
CA PRO A 7 14.52 29.60 27.87
C PRO A 7 13.36 28.60 28.00
N ARG A 8 13.63 27.34 27.62
CA ARG A 8 12.69 26.19 27.63
C ARG A 8 12.06 25.90 29.01
N GLU A 9 12.63 26.38 30.10
CA GLU A 9 12.19 26.04 31.47
C GLU A 9 10.81 26.59 31.84
N LYS A 10 10.35 27.71 31.24
CA LYS A 10 9.06 28.31 31.63
C LYS A 10 7.84 27.69 30.93
N LEU A 11 8.03 26.92 29.85
CA LEU A 11 6.93 26.20 29.19
C LEU A 11 6.44 25.00 30.03
N ASP A 12 7.34 24.41 30.81
CA ASP A 12 7.15 23.15 31.51
C ASP A 12 6.13 23.27 32.67
N LEU A 13 6.11 24.39 33.39
CA LEU A 13 5.23 24.58 34.55
C LEU A 13 3.76 24.81 34.18
N ARG A 14 3.48 25.57 33.12
CA ARG A 14 2.10 25.79 32.64
C ARG A 14 1.52 24.54 31.98
N GLN A 15 2.35 23.78 31.26
CA GLN A 15 1.94 22.47 30.74
C GLN A 15 1.67 21.48 31.89
N LYS A 16 2.50 21.44 32.93
CA LYS A 16 2.28 20.59 34.11
C LYS A 16 0.97 20.91 34.86
N GLN A 17 0.60 22.18 35.01
CA GLN A 17 -0.66 22.58 35.66
C GLN A 17 -1.90 22.30 34.78
N ALA A 18 -1.80 22.47 33.46
CA ALA A 18 -2.90 22.13 32.54
C ALA A 18 -3.14 20.60 32.47
N VAL A 19 -2.09 19.79 32.64
CA VAL A 19 -2.19 18.32 32.61
C VAL A 19 -2.90 17.76 33.85
N THR A 20 -2.83 18.44 35.00
CA THR A 20 -3.53 17.98 36.23
C THR A 20 -5.05 18.21 36.20
N ASP A 21 -5.55 19.11 35.35
CA ASP A 21 -6.99 19.31 35.09
C ASP A 21 -7.54 18.41 33.97
N VAL A 22 -6.69 17.59 33.36
CA VAL A 22 -7.14 16.58 32.39
C VAL A 22 -7.84 15.47 33.16
N VAL A 23 -9.12 15.27 32.85
CA VAL A 23 -9.96 14.17 33.35
C VAL A 23 -9.13 12.88 33.35
N PRO A 24 -9.00 12.17 34.49
CA PRO A 24 -8.18 10.96 34.55
C PRO A 24 -8.64 9.98 33.49
N PHE A 25 -7.89 9.85 32.39
CA PHE A 25 -8.23 8.91 31.35
C PHE A 25 -7.98 7.52 31.94
N HIS A 26 -9.07 6.81 32.25
CA HIS A 26 -8.96 5.43 32.71
C HIS A 26 -8.19 4.62 31.67
N ARG A 27 -7.27 3.77 32.13
CA ARG A 27 -6.52 2.88 31.22
C ARG A 27 -7.51 2.17 30.29
N PHE A 28 -7.23 2.15 29.00
CA PHE A 28 -8.12 1.59 27.97
C PHE A 28 -8.79 0.25 28.35
N PRO A 29 -8.10 -0.72 28.99
CA PRO A 29 -8.73 -1.98 29.42
C PRO A 29 -9.85 -1.86 30.48
N LYS A 30 -9.95 -0.72 31.18
CA LYS A 30 -10.99 -0.45 32.18
C LYS A 30 -12.20 0.27 31.61
N ALA A 31 -12.16 0.71 30.36
CA ALA A 31 -13.33 1.30 29.70
C ALA A 31 -14.39 0.21 29.43
N PRO A 32 -15.70 0.53 29.51
CA PRO A 32 -16.76 -0.39 29.13
C PRO A 32 -16.54 -0.95 27.72
N PRO A 33 -16.94 -2.22 27.46
CA PRO A 33 -16.74 -2.85 26.15
C PRO A 33 -17.25 -1.99 24.98
N GLU A 34 -18.39 -1.33 25.13
CA GLU A 34 -19.01 -0.47 24.11
C GLU A 34 -18.08 0.69 23.75
N ILE A 35 -17.50 1.33 24.76
CA ILE A 35 -16.56 2.44 24.57
C ILE A 35 -15.26 1.95 23.92
N ARG A 36 -14.77 0.77 24.32
CA ARG A 36 -13.57 0.17 23.69
C ARG A 36 -13.81 -0.13 22.21
N LEU A 37 -14.98 -0.65 21.85
CA LEU A 37 -15.34 -0.92 20.46
C LEU A 37 -15.43 0.37 19.64
N VAL A 38 -16.09 1.41 20.17
CA VAL A 38 -16.18 2.72 19.52
C VAL A 38 -14.79 3.31 19.29
N ILE A 39 -13.94 3.36 20.31
CA ILE A 39 -12.58 3.87 20.16
C ILE A 39 -11.80 3.04 19.13
N SER A 40 -11.95 1.71 19.14
CA SER A 40 -11.25 0.84 18.19
C SER A 40 -11.64 1.16 16.74
N GLU A 41 -12.94 1.34 16.48
CA GLU A 41 -13.49 1.70 15.17
C GLU A 41 -12.93 3.06 14.69
N PHE A 42 -12.96 4.07 15.58
CA PHE A 42 -12.41 5.40 15.27
C PHE A 42 -10.88 5.43 15.18
N SER A 43 -10.19 4.39 15.67
CA SER A 43 -8.73 4.25 15.60
C SER A 43 -8.23 3.51 14.37
N LEU A 44 -9.12 2.97 13.54
CA LEU A 44 -8.72 2.30 12.30
C LEU A 44 -7.98 3.31 11.41
N PRO A 45 -6.85 2.92 10.80
CA PRO A 45 -6.21 3.79 9.84
C PRO A 45 -7.16 4.05 8.67
N GLY A 46 -7.01 5.21 8.03
CA GLY A 46 -7.65 5.48 6.75
C GLY A 46 -6.99 4.68 5.62
N SER A 47 -7.39 4.98 4.39
CA SER A 47 -6.72 4.47 3.19
C SER A 47 -5.23 4.78 3.25
N HIS A 48 -4.40 3.77 3.01
CA HIS A 48 -2.97 3.94 2.91
C HIS A 48 -2.41 3.30 1.65
N THR A 49 -1.18 3.69 1.30
CA THR A 49 -0.46 3.12 0.17
C THR A 49 0.53 2.08 0.67
N LEU A 50 0.42 0.86 0.17
CA LEU A 50 1.35 -0.22 0.45
C LEU A 50 2.32 -0.40 -0.72
N SER A 51 3.60 -0.17 -0.45
CA SER A 51 4.69 -0.33 -1.41
C SER A 51 5.07 -1.80 -1.54
N VAL A 52 4.82 -2.36 -2.73
CA VAL A 52 5.20 -3.71 -3.11
C VAL A 52 6.63 -3.68 -3.63
N ALA A 53 7.53 -4.35 -2.92
CA ALA A 53 8.92 -4.47 -3.34
C ALA A 53 9.07 -5.39 -4.56
N GLY A 54 10.10 -5.17 -5.39
CA GLY A 54 10.37 -6.01 -6.56
C GLY A 54 10.77 -7.46 -6.27
N ARG A 55 10.99 -7.83 -5.00
CA ARG A 55 11.24 -9.22 -4.61
C ARG A 55 9.92 -9.97 -4.53
N ARG A 56 9.81 -11.09 -5.25
CA ARG A 56 8.62 -11.93 -5.25
C ARG A 56 8.96 -13.41 -5.17
N LYS A 57 8.07 -14.16 -4.53
CA LYS A 57 8.12 -15.62 -4.45
C LYS A 57 6.77 -16.19 -4.88
N PRO A 58 6.70 -17.43 -5.36
CA PRO A 58 5.42 -18.08 -5.65
C PRO A 58 4.46 -18.03 -4.46
N SER A 59 5.02 -18.07 -3.24
CA SER A 59 4.27 -18.02 -1.99
C SER A 59 3.66 -16.66 -1.65
N GLY A 60 4.15 -15.55 -2.20
CA GLY A 60 3.68 -14.23 -1.80
C GLY A 60 4.48 -13.04 -2.33
N LEU A 61 3.89 -11.87 -2.12
CA LEU A 61 4.52 -10.57 -2.33
C LEU A 61 5.46 -10.22 -1.17
N PHE A 62 6.39 -9.31 -1.42
CA PHE A 62 7.26 -8.74 -0.38
C PHE A 62 6.93 -7.27 -0.17
N PHE A 63 6.89 -6.86 1.09
CA PHE A 63 6.66 -5.49 1.52
C PHE A 63 7.79 -5.14 2.48
N CYS A 64 8.57 -4.12 2.15
CA CYS A 64 9.64 -3.65 3.02
C CYS A 64 9.03 -2.96 4.24
N GLU A 65 9.49 -3.33 5.43
CA GLU A 65 8.97 -2.78 6.71
C GLU A 65 9.12 -1.26 6.80
N ASN A 66 10.23 -0.71 6.26
CA ASN A 66 10.51 0.72 6.31
C ASN A 66 9.75 1.55 5.24
N ASP A 67 9.23 0.90 4.21
CA ASP A 67 8.55 1.57 3.09
C ASP A 67 7.02 1.57 3.24
N ASN A 68 6.51 0.92 4.29
CA ASN A 68 5.09 0.70 4.51
C ASN A 68 4.68 1.23 5.89
N PRO A 69 3.44 1.73 6.03
CA PRO A 69 2.91 2.11 7.34
C PRO A 69 2.85 0.91 8.29
N TYR A 70 2.91 1.19 9.58
CA TYR A 70 2.70 0.17 10.61
C TYR A 70 1.29 -0.41 10.52
N ASN A 71 1.16 -1.70 10.83
CA ASN A 71 -0.14 -2.34 10.97
C ASN A 71 -1.03 -1.60 11.98
N PRO A 72 -2.37 -1.65 11.83
CA PRO A 72 -3.29 -1.00 12.74
C PRO A 72 -2.96 -1.31 14.20
N ALA A 73 -2.71 -0.28 15.02
CA ALA A 73 -2.34 -0.45 16.43
C ALA A 73 -3.38 -1.27 17.20
N ALA A 74 -4.65 -1.14 16.82
CA ALA A 74 -5.78 -1.88 17.36
C ALA A 74 -5.64 -3.43 17.28
N LEU A 75 -4.74 -3.98 16.44
CA LEU A 75 -4.42 -5.42 16.43
C LEU A 75 -3.69 -5.89 17.69
N SER A 76 -2.95 -5.00 18.38
CA SER A 76 -2.10 -5.35 19.52
C SER A 76 -2.68 -4.96 20.89
N ILE A 77 -3.76 -4.18 20.93
CA ILE A 77 -4.31 -3.61 22.19
C ILE A 77 -5.06 -4.66 23.02
N CYS A 78 -6.17 -5.18 22.52
CA CYS A 78 -7.01 -6.17 23.21
C CYS A 78 -7.77 -7.02 22.20
N ARG A 79 -8.48 -8.06 22.68
CA ARG A 79 -9.18 -9.02 21.81
C ARG A 79 -10.29 -8.36 21.01
N GLU A 80 -11.12 -7.55 21.66
CA GLU A 80 -12.27 -6.88 21.05
C GLU A 80 -11.83 -5.89 19.96
N SER A 81 -10.79 -5.10 20.25
CA SER A 81 -10.16 -4.19 19.30
C SER A 81 -9.61 -4.92 18.08
N ARG A 82 -8.96 -6.07 18.30
CA ARG A 82 -8.47 -6.92 17.20
C ARG A 82 -9.63 -7.45 16.35
N GLU A 83 -10.71 -7.89 16.97
CA GLU A 83 -11.89 -8.38 16.24
C GLU A 83 -12.52 -7.27 15.38
N VAL A 84 -12.51 -6.02 15.83
CA VAL A 84 -12.93 -4.86 15.01
C VAL A 84 -12.03 -4.69 13.79
N VAL A 85 -10.71 -4.62 13.98
CA VAL A 85 -9.76 -4.46 12.87
C VAL A 85 -9.90 -5.57 11.83
N LEU A 86 -10.04 -6.82 12.28
CA LEU A 86 -10.10 -7.99 11.41
C LEU A 86 -11.37 -8.07 10.54
N LYS A 87 -12.37 -7.20 10.76
CA LYS A 87 -13.51 -7.05 9.85
C LYS A 87 -13.14 -6.32 8.55
N HIS A 88 -12.16 -5.44 8.62
CA HIS A 88 -11.74 -4.56 7.51
C HIS A 88 -10.39 -5.00 6.94
N TYR A 89 -9.44 -5.24 7.84
CA TYR A 89 -8.07 -5.56 7.50
C TYR A 89 -7.80 -7.05 7.65
N ARG A 90 -7.17 -7.64 6.64
CA ARG A 90 -6.77 -9.05 6.69
C ARG A 90 -5.34 -9.23 6.20
N LEU A 91 -4.72 -10.32 6.65
CA LEU A 91 -3.41 -10.71 6.17
C LEU A 91 -3.51 -11.08 4.68
N CYS A 92 -2.78 -10.36 3.83
CA CYS A 92 -2.90 -10.49 2.38
C CYS A 92 -1.59 -10.92 1.71
N PHE A 93 -1.73 -11.35 0.45
CA PHE A 93 -0.64 -11.62 -0.49
C PHE A 93 0.41 -12.63 -0.02
N GLY A 94 0.01 -13.58 0.84
CA GLY A 94 0.91 -14.63 1.33
C GLY A 94 2.01 -14.11 2.26
N THR A 95 1.85 -12.90 2.79
CA THR A 95 2.73 -12.31 3.80
C THR A 95 2.32 -12.80 5.19
N THR A 96 3.19 -12.60 6.18
CA THR A 96 2.90 -12.90 7.60
C THR A 96 2.70 -11.66 8.45
N ASN A 97 2.93 -10.47 7.90
CA ASN A 97 3.06 -9.23 8.64
C ASN A 97 2.39 -8.01 8.00
N ILE A 98 1.62 -8.16 6.91
CA ILE A 98 0.93 -7.03 6.26
C ILE A 98 -0.59 -7.24 6.31
N TYR A 99 -1.24 -6.39 7.09
CA TYR A 99 -2.70 -6.30 7.14
C TYR A 99 -3.16 -5.17 6.22
N ALA A 100 -4.05 -5.50 5.28
CA ALA A 100 -4.58 -4.55 4.32
C ALA A 100 -6.10 -4.68 4.21
N ASP A 101 -6.77 -3.56 3.98
CA ASP A 101 -8.14 -3.48 3.50
C ASP A 101 -8.11 -3.35 1.97
N LEU A 102 -8.39 -4.43 1.25
CA LEU A 102 -8.32 -4.46 -0.22
C LEU A 102 -9.35 -3.55 -0.91
N SER A 103 -10.34 -3.04 -0.16
CA SER A 103 -11.35 -2.10 -0.65
C SER A 103 -10.95 -0.63 -0.51
N LEU A 104 -9.98 -0.32 0.36
CA LEU A 104 -9.55 1.04 0.68
C LEU A 104 -8.08 1.30 0.35
N ASP A 105 -7.20 0.31 0.55
CA ASP A 105 -5.76 0.50 0.42
C ASP A 105 -5.29 0.42 -1.03
N ALA A 106 -4.36 1.31 -1.37
CA ALA A 106 -3.72 1.36 -2.67
C ALA A 106 -2.43 0.55 -2.67
N PHE A 107 -2.23 -0.29 -3.69
CA PHE A 107 -0.98 -1.03 -3.85
C PHE A 107 -0.10 -0.36 -4.88
N TYR A 108 1.07 0.08 -4.43
CA TYR A 108 2.07 0.72 -5.26
C TYR A 108 3.10 -0.29 -5.74
N PHE A 109 3.20 -0.45 -7.06
CA PHE A 109 4.18 -1.32 -7.70
C PHE A 109 5.32 -0.46 -8.27
N GLY A 110 6.44 -0.40 -7.56
CA GLY A 110 7.60 0.42 -7.91
C GLY A 110 8.44 -0.12 -9.08
N GLU A 111 9.54 0.58 -9.39
CA GLU A 111 10.43 0.30 -10.54
C GLU A 111 10.94 -1.14 -10.59
N ASP A 112 11.35 -1.67 -9.43
CA ASP A 112 11.93 -3.01 -9.32
C ASP A 112 10.94 -4.14 -9.66
N TRP A 113 9.63 -3.86 -9.61
CA TRP A 113 8.61 -4.83 -9.99
C TRP A 113 8.70 -5.20 -11.47
N TRP A 114 9.15 -4.27 -12.31
CA TRP A 114 9.15 -4.42 -13.77
C TRP A 114 10.36 -5.15 -14.32
N VAL A 115 11.57 -4.90 -13.78
CA VAL A 115 12.83 -5.49 -14.27
C VAL A 115 12.72 -7.02 -14.39
N GLN A 116 11.87 -7.64 -13.58
CA GLN A 116 11.64 -9.08 -13.57
C GLN A 116 10.47 -9.58 -14.43
N ILE A 117 9.50 -8.73 -14.83
CA ILE A 117 8.41 -9.13 -15.74
C ILE A 117 8.91 -9.09 -17.19
N SER A 118 9.75 -8.11 -17.52
CA SER A 118 10.21 -7.85 -18.88
C SER A 118 11.53 -8.52 -19.25
N GLY A 119 11.86 -9.67 -18.65
CA GLY A 119 13.06 -10.44 -18.99
C GLY A 119 13.25 -10.44 -20.51
N SER A 120 14.40 -9.92 -20.95
CA SER A 120 14.73 -9.29 -22.24
C SER A 120 14.52 -10.13 -23.51
N GLY A 121 13.31 -10.67 -23.71
CA GLY A 121 12.94 -11.56 -24.80
C GLY A 121 11.42 -11.61 -24.95
N THR A 122 10.87 -10.49 -25.43
CA THR A 122 9.76 -10.31 -26.42
C THR A 122 8.57 -11.29 -26.50
N SER A 123 8.28 -12.13 -25.51
CA SER A 123 7.06 -12.94 -25.51
C SER A 123 6.40 -13.04 -24.13
N GLY A 124 6.49 -11.97 -23.34
CA GLY A 124 5.64 -11.84 -22.16
C GLY A 124 4.19 -11.76 -22.65
N ASP A 125 3.36 -12.71 -22.24
CA ASP A 125 1.92 -12.77 -22.52
C ASP A 125 1.12 -11.64 -21.85
N GLY A 126 1.78 -10.54 -21.48
CA GLY A 126 1.21 -9.43 -20.70
C GLY A 126 0.78 -9.81 -19.29
N ASN A 127 1.01 -11.06 -18.85
CA ASN A 127 0.42 -11.55 -17.62
C ASN A 127 1.23 -11.12 -16.40
N LEU A 128 0.73 -10.11 -15.67
CA LEU A 128 1.35 -9.59 -14.44
C LEU A 128 1.51 -10.65 -13.33
N LEU A 129 0.78 -11.77 -13.42
CA LEU A 129 0.86 -12.89 -12.47
C LEU A 129 1.98 -13.86 -12.80
N LYS A 130 2.65 -13.71 -13.95
CA LYS A 130 3.74 -14.55 -14.40
C LYS A 130 5.06 -13.79 -14.37
N TRP A 131 6.12 -14.48 -13.97
CA TRP A 131 7.46 -13.97 -14.11
C TRP A 131 8.47 -15.07 -14.35
N ARG A 132 9.65 -14.68 -14.84
CA ARG A 132 10.73 -15.62 -15.07
C ARG A 132 11.75 -15.51 -13.96
N VAL A 133 12.14 -16.64 -13.40
CA VAL A 133 13.26 -16.74 -12.47
C VAL A 133 14.36 -17.55 -13.13
N TRP A 134 15.60 -17.07 -12.99
CA TRP A 134 16.78 -17.85 -13.36
C TRP A 134 16.94 -18.99 -12.36
N SER A 135 16.88 -20.22 -12.86
CA SER A 135 17.02 -21.42 -12.02
C SER A 135 18.23 -22.25 -12.42
N GLY A 136 19.15 -22.40 -11.46
CA GLY A 136 20.23 -23.39 -11.49
C GLY A 136 21.40 -23.08 -12.46
N PRO A 137 22.41 -23.97 -12.48
CA PRO A 137 23.61 -23.83 -13.31
C PRO A 137 23.33 -23.93 -14.82
N GLN A 138 22.14 -24.42 -15.20
CA GLN A 138 21.72 -24.56 -16.59
C GLN A 138 21.10 -23.30 -17.18
N ASN A 139 20.99 -22.20 -16.41
CA ASN A 139 20.53 -20.93 -16.96
C ASN A 139 19.16 -21.04 -17.66
N ARG A 140 18.23 -21.80 -17.06
CA ARG A 140 16.87 -21.96 -17.59
C ARG A 140 15.94 -20.92 -16.98
N LEU A 141 15.18 -20.24 -17.83
CA LEU A 141 14.10 -19.36 -17.44
C LEU A 141 12.87 -20.21 -17.11
N LEU A 142 12.50 -20.28 -15.83
CA LEU A 142 11.26 -20.93 -15.40
C LEU A 142 10.17 -19.89 -15.25
N ASN A 143 9.02 -20.15 -15.87
CA ASN A 143 7.80 -19.39 -15.59
C ASN A 143 7.34 -19.74 -14.17
N GLN A 144 7.20 -18.71 -13.35
CA GLN A 144 6.63 -18.78 -12.02
C GLN A 144 5.28 -18.09 -12.02
N GLU A 145 4.37 -18.61 -11.22
CA GLU A 145 3.07 -18.03 -10.96
C GLU A 145 2.85 -17.88 -9.47
N PHE A 146 2.04 -16.90 -9.10
CA PHE A 146 1.54 -16.76 -7.75
C PHE A 146 0.61 -17.92 -7.37
N LYS A 147 0.66 -18.31 -6.10
CA LYS A 147 -0.37 -19.19 -5.50
C LYS A 147 -1.75 -18.57 -5.60
N ASP A 148 -2.78 -19.41 -5.60
CA ASP A 148 -4.18 -19.00 -5.80
C ASP A 148 -4.66 -17.98 -4.76
N ASN A 149 -4.22 -18.09 -3.51
CA ASN A 149 -4.57 -17.12 -2.47
C ASN A 149 -4.01 -15.72 -2.76
N VAL A 150 -2.81 -15.62 -3.35
CA VAL A 150 -2.22 -14.33 -3.74
C VAL A 150 -2.96 -13.78 -4.96
N LYS A 151 -3.27 -14.63 -5.95
CA LYS A 151 -4.08 -14.25 -7.12
C LYS A 151 -5.47 -13.73 -6.71
N ALA A 152 -6.14 -14.43 -5.80
CA ALA A 152 -7.44 -14.02 -5.27
C ALA A 152 -7.40 -12.68 -4.53
N ASN A 153 -6.30 -12.40 -3.81
CA ASN A 153 -6.11 -11.09 -3.20
C ASN A 153 -5.91 -9.99 -4.25
N LEU A 154 -5.06 -10.22 -5.26
CA LEU A 154 -4.85 -9.27 -6.36
C LEU A 154 -6.17 -8.99 -7.10
N GLN A 155 -6.99 -10.01 -7.37
CA GLN A 155 -8.30 -9.82 -8.01
C GLN A 155 -9.26 -8.96 -7.18
N GLN A 156 -9.11 -8.95 -5.85
CA GLN A 156 -9.95 -8.18 -4.93
C GLN A 156 -9.44 -6.75 -4.69
N THR A 157 -8.20 -6.43 -5.09
CA THR A 157 -7.65 -5.08 -4.96
C THR A 157 -8.44 -4.09 -5.82
N THR A 158 -8.82 -2.99 -5.17
CA THR A 158 -9.63 -1.91 -5.78
C THR A 158 -8.81 -0.70 -6.19
N HIS A 159 -7.67 -0.46 -5.55
CA HIS A 159 -6.83 0.71 -5.78
C HIS A 159 -5.39 0.29 -6.13
N LEU A 160 -4.87 0.82 -7.23
CA LEU A 160 -3.49 0.58 -7.68
C LEU A 160 -2.77 1.88 -7.94
N ALA A 161 -1.47 1.85 -7.72
CA ALA A 161 -0.56 2.95 -7.99
C ALA A 161 0.66 2.45 -8.79
N PHE A 162 1.02 3.18 -9.84
CA PHE A 162 2.21 2.92 -10.65
C PHE A 162 3.00 4.19 -10.91
N ILE A 163 4.30 4.07 -11.14
CA ILE A 163 5.16 5.18 -11.60
C ILE A 163 4.84 5.61 -13.05
N PRO A 164 4.99 6.88 -13.45
CA PRO A 164 4.85 7.34 -14.84
C PRO A 164 5.84 6.68 -15.80
N ASN A 165 7.05 6.36 -15.35
CA ASN A 165 8.04 5.70 -16.19
C ASN A 165 7.71 4.24 -16.50
N TYR A 166 6.74 3.67 -15.78
CA TYR A 166 6.09 2.43 -16.15
C TYR A 166 5.51 2.55 -17.58
N TRP A 167 4.91 3.70 -17.88
CA TRP A 167 4.16 3.95 -19.12
C TRP A 167 5.04 4.10 -20.34
N SER A 168 6.19 4.75 -20.21
CA SER A 168 7.12 4.91 -21.33
C SER A 168 7.72 3.57 -21.73
N ARG A 169 7.97 2.66 -20.76
CA ARG A 169 8.49 1.32 -21.03
C ARG A 169 7.42 0.33 -21.49
N PHE A 170 6.19 0.40 -20.94
CA PHE A 170 5.04 -0.36 -21.44
C PHE A 170 4.57 0.14 -22.81
N GLY A 171 4.74 1.43 -23.10
CA GLY A 171 4.35 2.11 -24.33
C GLY A 171 5.00 1.55 -25.60
N ILE A 172 6.13 0.84 -25.45
CA ILE A 172 6.76 0.09 -26.55
C ILE A 172 5.88 -1.09 -26.99
N LEU A 173 5.03 -1.63 -26.09
CA LEU A 173 4.10 -2.74 -26.37
C LEU A 173 2.62 -2.30 -26.43
N HIS A 174 2.19 -1.30 -25.66
CA HIS A 174 0.79 -0.86 -25.57
C HIS A 174 0.63 0.63 -25.86
N ARG A 175 -0.10 0.97 -26.93
CA ARG A 175 -0.14 2.31 -27.54
C ARG A 175 -1.04 3.34 -26.82
N SER A 176 -1.73 3.00 -25.71
CA SER A 176 -2.64 3.95 -25.03
C SER A 176 -2.92 3.61 -23.56
N GLY A 177 -3.34 4.61 -22.80
CA GLY A 177 -3.79 4.44 -21.40
C GLY A 177 -4.97 3.47 -21.22
N ALA A 178 -5.80 3.32 -22.26
CA ALA A 178 -6.93 2.40 -22.26
C ALA A 178 -6.49 0.92 -22.27
N ALA A 179 -5.45 0.58 -23.04
CA ALA A 179 -4.90 -0.77 -23.08
C ALA A 179 -4.36 -1.19 -21.71
N LEU A 180 -3.63 -0.29 -21.01
CA LEU A 180 -3.17 -0.60 -19.66
C LEU A 180 -4.35 -0.83 -18.70
N ARG A 181 -5.38 0.01 -18.75
CA ARG A 181 -6.56 -0.19 -17.91
C ARG A 181 -7.21 -1.53 -18.16
N ALA A 182 -7.27 -1.99 -19.41
CA ALA A 182 -7.78 -3.31 -19.75
C ALA A 182 -6.91 -4.42 -19.17
N ASP A 183 -5.58 -4.33 -19.32
CA ASP A 183 -4.64 -5.33 -18.79
C ASP A 183 -4.65 -5.37 -17.25
N ALA A 184 -4.67 -4.20 -16.60
CA ALA A 184 -4.81 -4.08 -15.17
C ALA A 184 -6.14 -4.70 -14.70
N LYS A 185 -7.27 -4.40 -15.35
CA LYS A 185 -8.57 -5.01 -15.00
C LYS A 185 -8.63 -6.51 -15.23
N ALA A 186 -7.87 -7.05 -16.19
CA ALA A 186 -7.80 -8.49 -16.41
C ALA A 186 -7.19 -9.22 -15.20
N VAL A 187 -6.29 -8.56 -14.46
CA VAL A 187 -5.64 -9.11 -13.28
C VAL A 187 -6.37 -8.70 -11.99
N PHE A 188 -6.70 -7.43 -11.89
CA PHE A 188 -7.33 -6.76 -10.75
C PHE A 188 -8.81 -6.54 -11.06
N GLN A 189 -9.60 -7.61 -10.96
CA GLN A 189 -10.99 -7.62 -11.42
C GLN A 189 -11.89 -6.59 -10.71
N LYS A 190 -11.57 -6.24 -9.47
CA LYS A 190 -12.29 -5.22 -8.69
C LYS A 190 -11.66 -3.82 -8.77
N LEU A 191 -10.72 -3.58 -9.69
CA LEU A 191 -10.03 -2.30 -9.82
C LEU A 191 -11.02 -1.16 -10.12
N THR A 192 -11.15 -0.23 -9.17
CA THR A 192 -11.95 0.99 -9.28
C THR A 192 -11.10 2.23 -9.48
N GLN A 193 -9.84 2.21 -9.02
CA GLN A 193 -8.93 3.34 -9.15
C GLN A 193 -7.53 2.89 -9.59
N LEU A 194 -7.02 3.56 -10.61
CA LEU A 194 -5.65 3.40 -11.10
C LEU A 194 -4.97 4.78 -11.08
N SER A 195 -4.04 4.95 -10.15
CA SER A 195 -3.32 6.20 -9.89
C SER A 195 -1.91 6.16 -10.44
N LEU A 196 -1.43 7.32 -10.91
CA LEU A 196 -0.04 7.49 -11.33
C LEU A 196 0.73 8.38 -10.39
N VAL A 197 1.83 7.81 -9.89
CA VAL A 197 2.67 8.39 -8.87
C VAL A 197 3.90 8.98 -9.55
N THR A 198 3.83 10.25 -9.90
CA THR A 198 5.00 11.01 -10.37
C THR A 198 6.05 11.03 -9.27
N GLY A 199 6.98 10.07 -9.32
CA GLY A 199 8.12 10.07 -8.40
C GLY A 199 8.98 11.30 -8.65
N GLN A 200 9.33 12.02 -7.59
CA GLN A 200 10.63 12.67 -7.57
C GLN A 200 11.68 11.57 -7.72
N GLU A 201 12.72 11.80 -8.52
CA GLU A 201 13.80 10.85 -8.73
C GLU A 201 14.23 10.26 -7.39
N HIS A 202 14.03 8.95 -7.23
CA HIS A 202 14.49 8.24 -6.03
C HIS A 202 16.01 8.26 -6.09
N ASP A 203 16.62 9.19 -5.36
CA ASP A 203 17.99 9.00 -4.91
C ASP A 203 18.00 7.64 -4.22
N SER A 204 18.85 6.75 -4.72
CA SER A 204 18.83 5.29 -4.60
C SER A 204 18.81 4.70 -3.17
N TYR A 205 18.68 5.53 -2.12
CA TYR A 205 18.73 5.16 -0.71
C TYR A 205 17.75 5.93 0.21
N GLY A 206 16.83 6.76 -0.31
CA GLY A 206 15.85 7.50 0.51
C GLY A 206 14.49 6.79 0.63
N ALA A 207 13.86 6.87 1.80
CA ALA A 207 12.46 6.43 2.01
C ALA A 207 11.50 7.13 1.03
N PRO A 208 10.43 6.47 0.56
CA PRO A 208 9.52 7.08 -0.41
C PRO A 208 8.92 8.38 0.16
N GLY A 209 9.10 9.47 -0.59
CA GLY A 209 8.40 10.73 -0.33
C GLY A 209 6.88 10.53 -0.37
N SER A 210 6.13 11.43 0.25
CA SER A 210 4.66 11.40 0.25
C SER A 210 4.14 11.25 -1.18
N VAL A 211 3.36 10.20 -1.43
CA VAL A 211 2.67 9.98 -2.70
C VAL A 211 1.61 11.06 -2.87
N GLU A 212 1.90 12.09 -3.67
CA GLU A 212 0.87 13.03 -4.09
C GLU A 212 -0.02 12.35 -5.13
N PHE A 213 -1.26 12.08 -4.73
CA PHE A 213 -2.28 11.61 -5.65
C PHE A 213 -2.74 12.77 -6.53
N MET A 214 -2.36 12.76 -7.81
CA MET A 214 -3.02 13.61 -8.78
C MET A 214 -4.47 13.13 -8.97
N ASN A 215 -5.39 13.74 -8.23
CA ASN A 215 -6.83 13.55 -8.42
C ASN A 215 -7.32 14.09 -9.78
N ASP A 216 -6.50 14.79 -10.57
CA ASP A 216 -6.94 15.32 -11.87
C ASP A 216 -7.23 14.24 -12.92
N MET A 217 -6.83 12.99 -12.69
CA MET A 217 -7.24 11.87 -13.54
C MET A 217 -8.49 11.12 -13.07
N THR A 218 -9.11 11.47 -11.95
CA THR A 218 -10.47 10.96 -11.64
C THR A 218 -11.55 11.68 -12.44
N GLN A 219 -11.27 12.89 -12.97
CA GLN A 219 -12.26 13.68 -13.72
C GLN A 219 -12.69 13.07 -15.07
N SER A 220 -11.92 12.15 -15.68
CA SER A 220 -12.37 11.46 -16.90
C SER A 220 -13.12 10.14 -16.65
N TRP A 221 -13.25 9.69 -15.40
CA TRP A 221 -13.99 8.44 -15.09
C TRP A 221 -15.50 8.65 -15.10
N GLY A 222 -15.99 9.87 -14.84
CA GLY A 222 -17.43 10.13 -14.69
C GLY A 222 -18.25 9.97 -15.97
N ASN A 223 -17.63 10.15 -17.16
CA ASN A 223 -18.38 10.24 -18.41
C ASN A 223 -18.41 8.94 -19.24
N GLU A 224 -17.59 7.93 -18.93
CA GLU A 224 -17.54 6.67 -19.69
C GLU A 224 -18.25 5.48 -18.99
N PHE A 225 -18.84 5.66 -17.80
CA PHE A 225 -19.46 4.57 -17.02
C PHE A 225 -20.99 4.66 -16.88
N GLN A 226 -21.67 5.48 -17.69
CA GLN A 226 -23.14 5.51 -17.80
C GLN A 226 -23.69 5.02 -19.15
N GLN A 227 -22.94 4.22 -19.91
CA GLN A 227 -23.45 3.55 -21.12
C GLN A 227 -23.31 2.04 -21.02
#